data_AF-A0A2K5L714-F1
#
_entry.id   AF-A0A2K5L714-F1
#
_cell.length_a   1.000
_cell.length_b   1.000
_cell.length_c   1.000
_cell.angle_alpha   90.00
_cell.angle_beta   90.00
_cell.angle_gamma   90.00
#
_symmetry.space_group_name_H-M   'P 1'
#
loop_
_entity.id
_entity.type
_entity.pdbx_description
1 polymer ?
#
loop_
_entity_poly.entity_id
_entity_poly.type
_entity_poly.pdbx_seq_one_letter_code
_entity_poly.pdbx_strand_id
1 'polypeptide(L)'
;MQTMGALLISPALICCFTRGLIRPVSASFLNSPENSSKHVVSRNIGTAAKLIGAGADTVGVAGSGTGIGTVFGSLVIGYARNPSLKQQLFSYAILGFALSKAMGLFCLMVTFHILFTM
;
A
#
# COMPACT_ATOMS: atom_id res chain seq x y z
N MET A 1 -17.50 -2.20 32.07
CA MET A 1 -16.03 -2.29 31.91
C MET A 1 -15.75 -3.35 30.85
N GLN A 2 -15.01 -2.97 29.80
CA GLN A 2 -14.09 -3.80 28.98
C GLN A 2 -14.57 -5.21 28.58
N THR A 3 -14.82 -5.51 27.31
CA THR A 3 -13.77 -6.00 26.38
C THR A 3 -14.38 -6.00 24.98
N MET A 4 -13.90 -5.21 24.02
CA MET A 4 -12.78 -5.57 23.15
C MET A 4 -12.82 -7.04 22.68
N GLY A 5 -13.98 -7.46 22.16
CA GLY A 5 -14.13 -8.71 21.43
C GLY A 5 -13.48 -8.58 20.05
N ALA A 6 -12.25 -9.07 19.97
CA ALA A 6 -11.44 -9.34 18.80
C ALA A 6 -12.25 -9.47 17.49
N LEU A 7 -12.05 -8.53 16.57
CA LEU A 7 -12.31 -8.76 15.16
C LEU A 7 -11.31 -9.85 14.74
N LEU A 8 -11.81 -11.08 14.62
CA LEU A 8 -11.12 -12.30 14.18
C LEU A 8 -10.60 -12.13 12.75
N ILE A 9 -9.54 -11.34 12.57
CA ILE A 9 -8.70 -11.42 11.39
C ILE A 9 -7.85 -12.66 11.60
N SER A 10 -8.34 -13.79 11.09
CA SER A 10 -7.68 -15.08 11.16
C SER A 10 -6.20 -14.93 10.78
N PRO A 11 -5.23 -15.48 11.53
CA PRO A 11 -3.81 -15.48 11.15
C PRO A 11 -3.58 -16.06 9.74
N ALA A 12 -4.49 -16.92 9.29
CA ALA A 12 -4.52 -17.47 7.94
C ALA A 12 -4.79 -16.43 6.84
N LEU A 13 -5.55 -15.35 7.11
CA LEU A 13 -5.84 -14.30 6.13
C LEU A 13 -4.64 -13.37 5.95
N ILE A 14 -3.92 -13.06 7.05
CA ILE A 14 -2.61 -12.40 7.00
C ILE A 14 -1.60 -13.30 6.27
N CYS A 15 -1.64 -14.62 6.49
CA CYS A 15 -0.77 -15.58 5.80
C CYS A 15 -1.10 -15.74 4.31
N CYS A 16 -2.37 -15.69 3.91
CA CYS A 16 -2.78 -15.77 2.49
C CYS A 16 -2.49 -14.45 1.74
N PHE A 17 -2.69 -13.29 2.39
CA PHE A 17 -2.35 -11.99 1.80
C PHE A 17 -0.82 -11.83 1.64
N THR A 18 -0.03 -12.41 2.55
CA THR A 18 1.44 -12.44 2.43
C THR A 18 1.94 -13.49 1.42
N ARG A 19 1.32 -14.69 1.31
CA ARG A 19 1.73 -15.70 0.32
C ARG A 19 1.43 -15.33 -1.14
N GLY A 20 0.43 -14.48 -1.39
CA GLY A 20 0.14 -13.96 -2.73
C GLY A 20 1.16 -12.90 -3.20
N LEU A 21 1.71 -12.12 -2.27
CA LEU A 21 2.59 -10.98 -2.56
C LEU A 21 4.09 -11.30 -2.47
N ILE A 22 4.46 -12.40 -1.81
CA ILE A 22 5.85 -12.88 -1.66
C ILE A 22 6.11 -14.07 -2.59
N ARG A 23 5.55 -14.07 -3.81
CA ARG A 23 6.27 -14.71 -4.91
C ARG A 23 7.23 -13.65 -5.43
N PRO A 24 8.45 -13.50 -4.88
CA PRO A 24 9.48 -12.84 -5.66
C PRO A 24 9.56 -13.66 -6.94
N VAL A 25 9.52 -12.98 -8.08
CA VAL A 25 9.88 -13.58 -9.35
C VAL A 25 11.37 -13.92 -9.24
N SER A 26 11.65 -15.06 -8.61
CA SER A 26 12.96 -15.67 -8.57
C SER A 26 13.27 -16.19 -9.96
N ALA A 27 14.51 -15.97 -10.34
CA ALA A 27 15.20 -16.57 -11.48
C ALA A 27 14.87 -16.00 -12.87
N SER A 28 15.46 -14.82 -13.15
CA SER A 28 16.07 -14.58 -14.46
C SER A 28 17.48 -14.02 -14.24
N PHE A 29 18.42 -14.89 -13.89
CA PHE A 29 19.46 -15.42 -14.78
C PHE A 29 20.71 -14.51 -14.86
N LEU A 30 21.74 -15.00 -14.17
CA LEU A 30 23.16 -14.74 -14.37
C LEU A 30 23.47 -14.48 -15.85
N ASN A 31 23.95 -13.28 -16.20
CA ASN A 31 24.70 -13.08 -17.44
C ASN A 31 25.74 -11.98 -17.26
N SER A 32 27.00 -12.41 -17.24
CA SER A 32 28.18 -11.59 -17.44
C SER A 32 28.43 -11.48 -18.94
N PRO A 33 28.57 -10.26 -19.50
CA PRO A 33 29.54 -10.08 -20.58
C PRO A 33 30.34 -8.76 -20.45
N GLU A 34 31.67 -8.92 -20.50
CA GLU A 34 32.67 -8.17 -21.28
C GLU A 34 32.57 -6.63 -21.48
N ASN A 35 33.75 -6.02 -21.43
CA ASN A 35 34.07 -4.68 -20.92
C ASN A 35 33.56 -3.44 -21.70
N SER A 36 32.95 -3.58 -22.88
CA SER A 36 32.45 -2.44 -23.68
C SER A 36 30.92 -2.29 -23.64
N SER A 37 30.20 -3.39 -23.36
CA SER A 37 28.74 -3.41 -23.21
C SER A 37 28.26 -2.93 -21.82
N LYS A 38 29.20 -2.81 -20.86
CA LYS A 38 28.93 -2.45 -19.46
C LYS A 38 28.16 -1.15 -19.29
N HIS A 39 28.37 -0.15 -20.14
CA HIS A 39 27.68 1.15 -20.01
C HIS A 39 26.20 1.06 -20.44
N VAL A 40 25.90 0.34 -21.52
CA VAL A 40 24.52 0.12 -21.99
C VAL A 40 23.79 -0.86 -21.06
N VAL A 41 24.45 -1.96 -20.66
CA VAL A 41 23.90 -2.95 -19.72
C VAL A 41 23.66 -2.34 -18.34
N SER A 42 24.59 -1.56 -17.79
CA SER A 42 24.41 -0.89 -16.49
C SER A 42 23.24 0.09 -16.51
N ARG A 43 23.03 0.80 -17.63
CA ARG A 43 21.89 1.72 -17.79
C ARG A 43 20.55 0.98 -17.91
N ASN A 44 20.55 -0.21 -18.52
CA ASN A 44 19.36 -1.08 -18.57
C ASN A 44 19.04 -1.68 -17.19
N ILE A 45 20.05 -2.08 -16.41
CA ILE A 45 19.88 -2.60 -15.05
C ILE A 45 19.33 -1.51 -14.12
N GLY A 46 19.84 -0.27 -14.21
CA GLY A 46 19.30 0.86 -13.44
C GLY A 46 17.83 1.15 -13.75
N THR A 47 17.47 1.13 -15.04
CA THR A 47 16.06 1.28 -15.48
C THR A 47 15.19 0.13 -14.97
N ALA A 48 15.66 -1.11 -15.06
CA ALA A 48 14.93 -2.28 -14.56
C ALA A 48 14.75 -2.22 -13.03
N ALA A 49 15.79 -1.86 -12.29
CA ALA A 49 15.73 -1.71 -10.83
C ALA A 49 14.75 -0.61 -10.40
N LYS A 50 14.67 0.51 -11.13
CA LYS A 50 13.68 1.56 -10.88
C LYS A 50 12.25 1.08 -11.08
N LEU A 51 11.97 0.33 -12.16
CA LEU A 51 10.63 -0.22 -12.41
C LEU A 51 10.23 -1.23 -11.33
N ILE A 52 11.15 -2.09 -10.89
CA ILE A 52 10.92 -3.04 -9.79
C ILE A 52 10.67 -2.28 -8.48
N GLY A 53 11.52 -1.29 -8.16
CA GLY A 53 11.41 -0.48 -6.95
C GLY A 53 10.11 0.33 -6.89
N ALA A 54 9.72 0.97 -7.99
CA ALA A 54 8.45 1.69 -8.11
C ALA A 54 7.24 0.76 -7.96
N GLY A 55 7.30 -0.43 -8.55
CA GLY A 55 6.25 -1.44 -8.39
C GLY A 55 6.12 -1.94 -6.95
N ALA A 56 7.25 -2.14 -6.26
CA ALA A 56 7.26 -2.53 -4.85
C ALA A 56 6.73 -1.42 -3.92
N ASP A 57 7.07 -0.15 -4.19
CA ASP A 57 6.60 1.00 -3.41
C ASP A 57 5.07 1.16 -3.51
N THR A 58 4.49 0.93 -4.70
CA THR A 58 3.03 1.06 -4.94
C THR A 58 2.17 0.17 -4.03
N VAL A 59 2.73 -0.93 -3.47
CA VAL A 59 2.04 -1.78 -2.49
C VAL A 59 1.55 -0.96 -1.28
N GLY A 60 2.23 0.13 -0.91
CA GLY A 60 1.81 1.01 0.17
C GLY A 60 0.42 1.64 -0.02
N VAL A 61 -0.04 1.81 -1.27
CA VAL A 61 -1.38 2.34 -1.58
C VAL A 61 -2.50 1.40 -1.11
N ALA A 62 -2.24 0.09 -1.06
CA ALA A 62 -3.22 -0.89 -0.55
C ALA A 62 -3.57 -0.64 0.93
N GLY A 63 -2.62 -0.11 1.71
CA GLY A 63 -2.83 0.30 3.10
C GLY A 63 -3.83 1.45 3.23
N SER A 64 -3.76 2.44 2.32
CA SER A 64 -4.72 3.54 2.25
C SER A 64 -6.13 3.03 1.89
N GLY A 65 -6.24 2.14 0.91
CA GLY A 65 -7.52 1.52 0.54
C GLY A 65 -8.18 0.77 1.72
N THR A 66 -7.39 -0.01 2.44
CA THR A 66 -7.85 -0.70 3.67
C THR A 66 -8.28 0.30 4.73
N GLY A 67 -7.48 1.36 4.96
CA GLY A 67 -7.78 2.43 5.90
C GLY A 67 -9.13 3.10 5.64
N ILE A 68 -9.38 3.52 4.39
CA ILE A 68 -10.65 4.11 3.97
C ILE A 68 -11.83 3.16 4.26
N GLY A 69 -11.69 1.88 3.93
CA GLY A 69 -12.72 0.86 4.21
C GLY A 69 -13.04 0.75 5.70
N THR A 70 -12.03 0.78 6.57
CA THR A 70 -12.24 0.72 8.03
C THR A 70 -12.89 1.98 8.60
N VAL A 71 -12.55 3.16 8.09
CA VAL A 71 -13.13 4.45 8.50
C VAL A 71 -14.61 4.49 8.14
N PHE A 72 -14.96 4.17 6.89
CA PHE A 72 -16.36 4.15 6.46
C PHE A 72 -17.16 3.01 7.09
N GLY A 73 -16.57 1.83 7.29
CA GLY A 73 -17.22 0.73 8.01
C GLY A 73 -17.59 1.12 9.45
N SER A 74 -16.66 1.77 10.16
CA SER A 74 -16.89 2.27 11.52
C SER A 74 -17.92 3.41 11.55
N LEU A 75 -17.97 4.25 10.52
CA LEU A 75 -18.97 5.30 10.37
C LEU A 75 -20.39 4.72 10.26
N VAL A 76 -20.61 3.70 9.43
CA VAL A 76 -21.93 3.08 9.26
C VAL A 76 -22.41 2.45 10.57
N ILE A 77 -21.53 1.73 11.26
CA ILE A 77 -21.83 1.12 12.57
C ILE A 77 -22.11 2.20 13.63
N GLY A 78 -21.33 3.29 13.63
CA GLY A 78 -21.53 4.42 14.54
C GLY A 78 -22.84 5.16 14.28
N TYR A 79 -23.20 5.35 13.00
CA TYR A 79 -24.46 5.97 12.58
C TYR A 79 -25.66 5.11 12.99
N ALA A 80 -25.58 3.78 12.82
CA ALA A 80 -26.62 2.85 13.22
C ALA A 80 -26.87 2.83 14.74
N ARG A 81 -25.83 3.12 15.54
CA ARG A 81 -25.94 3.16 17.01
C ARG A 81 -26.52 4.47 17.54
N ASN A 82 -26.17 5.60 16.94
CA ASN A 82 -26.62 6.90 17.44
C ASN A 82 -26.77 7.93 16.31
N PRO A 83 -27.95 8.00 15.65
CA PRO A 83 -28.16 8.84 14.46
C PRO A 83 -28.19 10.34 14.76
N SER A 84 -28.34 10.74 16.03
CA SER A 84 -28.36 12.14 16.47
C SER A 84 -27.02 12.86 16.26
N LEU A 85 -25.90 12.12 16.30
CA LEU A 85 -24.53 12.66 16.20
C LEU A 85 -23.97 12.65 14.77
N LYS A 86 -24.84 12.45 13.76
CA LYS A 86 -24.44 12.23 12.36
C LYS A 86 -23.48 13.28 11.78
N GLN A 87 -23.71 14.56 12.07
CA GLN A 87 -22.93 15.66 11.49
C GLN A 87 -21.47 15.62 11.98
N GLN A 88 -21.28 15.34 13.27
CA GLN A 88 -19.97 15.27 13.89
C GLN A 88 -19.22 13.99 13.50
N LEU A 89 -19.92 12.85 13.48
CA LEU A 89 -19.35 11.58 13.03
C LEU A 89 -18.94 11.63 11.56
N PHE A 90 -19.74 12.26 10.71
CA PHE A 90 -19.40 12.47 9.30
C PHE A 90 -18.17 13.38 9.16
N SER A 91 -18.08 14.47 9.92
CA SER A 91 -16.89 15.34 9.92
C SER A 91 -15.61 14.59 10.31
N TYR A 92 -15.68 13.75 11.34
CA TYR A 92 -14.55 12.90 11.74
C TYR A 92 -14.19 11.85 10.69
N ALA A 93 -15.19 11.25 10.02
CA ALA A 93 -14.95 10.29 8.95
C ALA A 93 -14.31 10.94 7.72
N ILE A 94 -14.71 12.16 7.35
CA ILE A 94 -14.07 12.91 6.26
C ILE A 94 -12.63 13.30 6.63
N LEU A 95 -12.38 13.67 7.89
CA LEU A 95 -11.01 13.88 8.38
C LEU A 95 -10.17 12.61 8.28
N GLY A 96 -10.70 11.46 8.73
CA GLY A 96 -10.04 10.15 8.60
C GLY A 96 -9.81 9.73 7.16
N PHE A 97 -10.77 9.99 6.26
CA PHE A 97 -10.64 9.78 4.82
C PHE A 97 -9.53 10.64 4.23
N ALA A 98 -9.47 11.93 4.57
CA ALA A 98 -8.45 12.86 4.08
C ALA A 98 -7.05 12.41 4.53
N LEU A 99 -6.89 12.03 5.80
CA LEU A 99 -5.62 11.51 6.32
C LEU A 99 -5.20 10.20 5.64
N SER A 100 -6.14 9.28 5.43
CA SER A 100 -5.86 8.02 4.74
C SER A 100 -5.46 8.25 3.28
N LYS A 101 -6.13 9.19 2.59
CA LYS A 101 -5.75 9.61 1.24
C LYS A 101 -4.40 10.31 1.19
N ALA A 102 -4.07 11.13 2.18
CA ALA A 102 -2.77 11.80 2.25
C ALA A 102 -1.62 10.78 2.31
N MET A 103 -1.76 9.70 3.08
CA MET A 103 -0.76 8.63 3.13
C MET A 103 -0.68 7.84 1.82
N GLY A 104 -1.82 7.56 1.18
CA GLY A 104 -1.84 6.89 -0.13
C GLY A 104 -1.21 7.72 -1.24
N LEU A 105 -1.49 9.03 -1.28
CA LEU A 105 -0.88 9.97 -2.22
C LEU A 105 0.60 10.21 -1.94
N PHE A 106 1.01 10.19 -0.67
CA PHE A 106 2.42 10.25 -0.29
C PHE A 106 3.19 9.05 -0.84
N CYS A 107 2.63 7.84 -0.74
CA CYS A 107 3.22 6.65 -1.36
C CYS A 107 3.32 6.81 -2.88
N LEU A 108 2.26 7.25 -3.57
CA LEU A 108 2.33 7.52 -5.01
C LEU A 108 3.35 8.62 -5.38
N MET A 109 3.52 9.63 -4.54
CA MET A 109 4.52 10.67 -4.75
C MET A 109 5.93 10.07 -4.77
N VAL A 110 6.25 9.18 -3.82
CA VAL A 110 7.54 8.47 -3.77
C VAL A 110 7.70 7.54 -4.97
N THR A 111 6.65 6.81 -5.35
CA THR A 111 6.64 5.96 -6.55
C THR A 111 6.97 6.77 -7.81
N PHE A 112 6.34 7.93 -8.01
CA PHE A 112 6.62 8.81 -9.15
C PHE A 112 8.01 9.43 -9.09
N HIS A 113 8.52 9.72 -7.89
CA HIS A 113 9.90 10.17 -7.73
C HIS A 113 10.90 9.09 -8.21
N ILE A 114 10.66 7.82 -7.86
CA ILE A 114 11.51 6.69 -8.30
C ILE A 114 11.40 6.46 -9.82
N LEU A 115 10.22 6.65 -10.41
CA LEU A 115 10.02 6.46 -11.86
C LEU A 115 10.62 7.56 -12.73
N PHE A 116 10.48 8.82 -12.32
CA PHE A 116 10.75 9.97 -13.19
C PHE A 116 11.99 10.80 -12.82
N THR A 117 12.52 10.72 -11.59
CA THR A 117 13.70 11.53 -11.21
C THR A 117 14.96 10.76 -10.86
N MET A 118 14.87 9.62 -10.17
CA MET A 118 15.94 8.61 -10.26
C MET A 118 15.94 8.10 -11.70
#